data_AF-A0A7C3WCA0-F1
#
_entry.id   AF-A0A7C3WCA0-F1
#
_cell.length_a   1.000
_cell.length_b   1.000
_cell.length_c   1.000
_cell.angle_alpha   90.00
_cell.angle_beta   90.00
_cell.angle_gamma   90.00
#
_symmetry.space_group_name_H-M   'P 1'
#
loop_
_entity.id
_entity.type
_entity.pdbx_description
1 polymer ?
#
loop_
_entity_poly.entity_id
_entity_poly.type
_entity_poly.pdbx_seq_one_letter_code
_entity_poly.pdbx_strand_id
1 'polypeptide(L)'
;MSRTKVRNWKNLLEKRVTELIALAKELCPEAEVVVASPIGDEDAAIEVFVPSEKYDEVRHALIRKSVDINWEDGFFISTMVHEKSDWQKETL
;
A
#
# COMPACT_ATOMS: atom_id res chain seq x y z
N MET A 1 -19.54 4.83 16.45
CA MET A 1 -19.41 6.09 15.67
C MET A 1 -20.73 6.42 14.97
N SER A 2 -21.03 7.69 14.69
CA SER A 2 -22.20 8.04 13.86
C SER A 2 -21.97 7.61 12.40
N ARG A 3 -23.03 7.40 11.61
CA ARG A 3 -22.90 7.00 10.19
C ARG A 3 -22.01 7.95 9.38
N THR A 4 -22.14 9.26 9.63
CA THR A 4 -21.30 10.28 8.99
C THR A 4 -19.83 10.14 9.38
N LYS A 5 -19.52 9.89 10.66
CA LYS A 5 -18.14 9.66 11.12
C LYS A 5 -17.54 8.41 10.49
N VAL A 6 -18.31 7.32 10.39
CA VAL A 6 -17.85 6.08 9.73
C VAL A 6 -17.56 6.31 8.25
N ARG A 7 -18.43 7.04 7.54
CA ARG A 7 -18.21 7.36 6.13
C ARG A 7 -16.95 8.22 5.93
N ASN A 8 -16.78 9.25 6.75
CA ASN A 8 -15.61 10.12 6.64
C ASN A 8 -14.31 9.37 6.94
N TRP A 9 -14.33 8.46 7.93
CA TRP A 9 -13.21 7.59 8.25
C TRP A 9 -12.85 6.67 7.08
N LYS A 10 -13.84 6.01 6.46
CA LYS A 10 -13.62 5.16 5.26
C LYS A 10 -13.07 5.94 4.09
N ASN A 11 -13.63 7.11 3.80
CA ASN A 11 -13.16 7.96 2.70
C ASN A 11 -11.70 8.41 2.91
N LEU A 12 -11.32 8.70 4.16
CA LEU A 12 -9.94 9.09 4.47
C LEU A 12 -9.00 7.88 4.33
N LEU A 13 -9.39 6.70 4.82
CA LEU A 13 -8.63 5.47 4.64
C LEU A 13 -8.41 5.15 3.16
N GLU A 14 -9.47 5.19 2.34
CA GLU A 14 -9.40 4.98 0.89
C GLU A 14 -8.44 5.98 0.22
N LYS A 15 -8.47 7.25 0.66
CA LYS A 15 -7.54 8.27 0.18
C LYS A 15 -6.09 7.90 0.53
N ARG A 16 -5.81 7.46 1.75
CA ARG A 16 -4.45 7.08 2.17
C ARG A 16 -3.93 5.83 1.47
N VAL A 17 -4.79 4.83 1.24
CA VAL A 17 -4.47 3.69 0.37
C VAL A 17 -4.13 4.17 -1.04
N THR A 18 -4.93 5.09 -1.61
CA THR A 18 -4.66 5.66 -2.94
C THR A 18 -3.33 6.41 -3.00
N GLU A 19 -2.98 7.17 -1.96
CA GLU A 19 -1.68 7.85 -1.86
C GLU A 19 -0.51 6.87 -1.88
N LEU A 20 -0.61 5.73 -1.17
CA LEU A 20 0.42 4.69 -1.17
C LEU A 20 0.55 4.00 -2.53
N ILE A 21 -0.57 3.68 -3.19
CA ILE A 21 -0.58 3.12 -4.55
C ILE A 21 0.07 4.09 -5.53
N ALA A 22 -0.27 5.37 -5.45
CA ALA A 22 0.31 6.41 -6.31
C ALA A 22 1.82 6.53 -6.10
N LEU A 23 2.29 6.52 -4.85
CA LEU A 23 3.72 6.57 -4.51
C LEU A 23 4.48 5.37 -5.10
N ALA A 24 3.93 4.15 -4.98
CA ALA A 24 4.53 2.95 -5.57
C ALA A 24 4.70 3.11 -7.10
N LYS A 25 3.67 3.62 -7.78
CA LYS A 25 3.69 3.84 -9.23
C LYS A 25 4.54 5.03 -9.69
N GLU A 26 4.72 6.04 -8.84
CA GLU A 26 5.63 7.15 -9.11
C GLU A 26 7.09 6.67 -9.13
N LEU A 27 7.46 5.81 -8.19
CA LEU A 27 8.82 5.27 -8.06
C LEU A 27 9.10 4.12 -9.06
N CYS A 28 8.07 3.37 -9.42
CA CYS A 28 8.11 2.23 -10.33
C CYS A 28 6.81 2.19 -11.15
N PRO A 29 6.74 2.84 -12.34
CA PRO A 29 5.53 2.92 -13.16
C PRO A 29 4.89 1.57 -13.52
N GLU A 30 5.70 0.52 -13.64
CA GLU A 30 5.32 -0.87 -13.92
C GLU A 30 4.97 -1.70 -12.66
N ALA A 31 4.92 -1.06 -11.49
CA ALA A 31 4.52 -1.71 -10.25
C ALA A 31 3.09 -2.25 -10.37
N GLU A 32 2.93 -3.53 -10.08
CA GLU A 32 1.63 -4.13 -9.90
C GLU A 32 1.23 -3.99 -8.43
N VAL A 33 0.03 -3.49 -8.19
CA VAL A 33 -0.45 -3.23 -6.83
C VAL A 33 -1.79 -3.91 -6.62
N VAL A 34 -1.87 -4.71 -5.56
CA VAL A 34 -3.08 -5.41 -5.13
C VAL A 34 -3.52 -4.83 -3.79
N VAL A 35 -4.79 -4.44 -3.69
CA VAL A 35 -5.40 -4.12 -2.40
C VAL A 35 -5.80 -5.44 -1.75
N ALA A 36 -5.09 -5.82 -0.69
CA ALA A 36 -5.29 -7.07 0.02
C ALA A 36 -6.27 -6.89 1.19
N SER A 37 -6.75 -8.01 1.71
CA SER A 37 -7.51 -7.99 2.97
C SER A 37 -6.55 -7.69 4.14
N PRO A 38 -6.88 -6.74 5.03
CA PRO A 38 -6.10 -6.50 6.23
C PRO A 38 -6.10 -7.72 7.15
N ILE A 39 -5.00 -7.90 7.90
CA ILE A 39 -4.81 -8.98 8.87
C ILE A 39 -4.68 -8.38 10.27
N GLY A 40 -5.36 -8.98 11.25
CA GLY A 40 -5.23 -8.59 12.66
C GLY A 40 -5.86 -7.22 12.93
N ASP A 41 -5.04 -6.26 13.33
CA ASP A 41 -5.40 -4.89 13.69
C ASP A 41 -5.16 -3.86 12.57
N GLU A 42 -4.76 -4.33 11.38
CA GLU A 42 -4.63 -3.49 10.19
C GLU A 42 -5.98 -2.90 9.74
N ASP A 43 -5.97 -1.63 9.34
CA ASP A 43 -7.12 -0.97 8.75
C ASP A 43 -7.23 -1.26 7.24
N ALA A 44 -6.09 -1.45 6.58
CA ALA A 44 -5.97 -1.81 5.17
C ALA A 44 -4.61 -2.46 4.88
N ALA A 45 -4.51 -3.17 3.74
CA ALA A 45 -3.26 -3.75 3.28
C ALA A 45 -3.09 -3.57 1.76
N ILE A 46 -1.86 -3.33 1.32
CA ILE A 46 -1.47 -3.39 -0.09
C ILE A 46 -0.26 -4.30 -0.28
N GLU A 47 -0.26 -5.03 -1.38
CA GLU A 47 0.88 -5.78 -1.89
C GLU A 47 1.37 -5.13 -3.18
N VAL A 48 2.68 -4.92 -3.27
CA VAL A 48 3.33 -4.20 -4.38
C VAL A 48 4.41 -5.09 -4.97
N PHE A 49 4.29 -5.38 -6.26
CA PHE A 49 5.24 -6.22 -7.00
C PHE A 49 6.05 -5.34 -7.95
N VAL A 50 7.38 -5.35 -7.78
CA VAL A 50 8.32 -4.49 -8.51
C VAL A 50 9.51 -5.27 -9.05
N PRO A 51 10.21 -4.79 -10.09
CA PRO A 51 11.52 -5.31 -10.46
C PRO A 51 12.50 -5.28 -9.27
N SER A 52 13.42 -6.25 -9.19
CA SER A 52 14.35 -6.37 -8.06
C SER A 52 15.18 -5.10 -7.82
N GLU A 53 15.56 -4.39 -8.88
CA GLU A 53 16.29 -3.12 -8.81
C GLU A 53 15.51 -1.97 -8.14
N LYS A 54 14.18 -2.08 -8.05
CA LYS A 54 13.29 -1.11 -7.42
C LYS A 54 12.84 -1.52 -6.02
N TYR A 55 13.14 -2.75 -5.59
CA TYR A 55 12.64 -3.32 -4.34
C TYR A 55 12.91 -2.43 -3.13
N ASP A 56 14.19 -2.11 -2.86
CA ASP A 56 14.58 -1.37 -1.66
C ASP A 56 14.06 0.07 -1.67
N GLU A 57 14.08 0.73 -2.84
CA GLU A 57 13.60 2.10 -3.01
C GLU A 57 12.10 2.20 -2.68
N VAL A 58 11.30 1.33 -3.31
CA VAL A 58 9.83 1.31 -3.14
C VAL A 58 9.46 0.86 -1.73
N ARG A 59 10.12 -0.17 -1.19
CA ARG A 59 9.89 -0.66 0.17
C ARG A 59 10.14 0.42 1.21
N HIS A 60 11.28 1.11 1.16
CA HIS A 60 11.58 2.16 2.14
C HIS A 60 10.62 3.34 2.05
N ALA A 61 10.28 3.77 0.83
CA ALA A 61 9.34 4.88 0.63
C ALA A 61 7.94 4.56 1.18
N LEU A 62 7.42 3.35 0.90
CA LEU A 62 6.11 2.92 1.38
C LEU A 62 6.07 2.76 2.90
N ILE A 63 7.09 2.14 3.51
CA ILE A 63 7.17 2.02 4.98
C ILE A 63 7.19 3.39 5.63
N ARG A 64 7.98 4.33 5.10
CA ARG A 64 8.03 5.69 5.65
C ARG A 64 6.66 6.36 5.57
N LYS A 65 6.01 6.30 4.40
CA LYS A 65 4.70 6.92 4.20
C LYS A 65 3.60 6.28 5.03
N SER A 66 3.62 4.96 5.23
CA SER A 66 2.64 4.27 6.08
C SER A 66 2.80 4.61 7.56
N VAL A 67 4.04 4.76 8.03
CA VAL A 67 4.33 5.29 9.38
C VAL A 67 3.81 6.72 9.54
N ASP A 68 4.06 7.60 8.56
CA ASP A 68 3.54 8.97 8.60
C ASP A 68 2.00 8.99 8.66
N ILE A 69 1.33 8.16 7.85
CA ILE A 69 -0.13 8.01 7.87
C ILE A 69 -0.62 7.53 9.24
N ASN A 70 0.09 6.60 9.87
CA ASN A 70 -0.27 6.11 11.20
C ASN A 70 -0.17 7.23 12.25
N TRP A 71 0.89 8.04 12.21
CA TRP A 71 1.07 9.16 13.12
C TRP A 71 0.06 10.30 12.90
N GLU A 72 -0.25 10.62 11.64
CA GLU A 72 -1.12 11.74 11.28
C GLU A 72 -2.61 11.42 11.49
N ASP A 73 -3.05 10.26 11.00
CA ASP A 73 -4.47 9.93 10.89
C ASP A 73 -4.88 8.71 11.75
N GLY A 74 -3.91 8.01 12.33
CA GLY A 74 -4.15 6.83 13.17
C GLY A 74 -4.43 5.54 12.39
N PHE A 75 -4.18 5.49 11.08
CA PHE A 75 -4.40 4.28 10.30
C PHE A 75 -3.19 3.35 10.31
N PHE A 76 -3.40 2.08 10.59
CA PHE A 76 -2.40 1.05 10.38
C PHE A 76 -2.60 0.39 9.01
N ILE A 77 -1.85 0.85 8.00
CA ILE A 77 -1.90 0.32 6.63
C ILE A 77 -0.64 -0.50 6.36
N SER A 78 -0.83 -1.79 6.11
CA SER A 78 0.26 -2.72 5.79
C SER A 78 0.73 -2.54 4.34
N THR A 79 2.04 -2.44 4.15
CA THR A 79 2.65 -2.25 2.83
C THR A 79 3.69 -3.34 2.59
N MET A 80 3.29 -4.40 1.89
CA MET A 80 4.18 -5.50 1.54
C MET A 80 4.74 -5.28 0.14
N VAL A 81 6.06 -5.40 0.00
CA VAL A 81 6.75 -5.28 -1.29
C VAL A 81 7.40 -6.60 -1.62
N HIS A 82 7.22 -7.03 -2.87
CA HIS A 82 7.73 -8.27 -3.44
C HIS A 82 8.53 -7.96 -4.69
N GLU A 83 9.64 -8.67 -4.88
CA GLU A 83 10.30 -8.72 -6.18
C GLU A 83 9.46 -9.54 -7.15
N LYS A 84 9.27 -9.02 -8.37
CA LYS A 84 8.75 -9.81 -9.49
C LYS A 84 9.82 -10.85 -9.83
N SER A 85 9.60 -12.09 -9.41
CA SER A 85 10.43 -13.19 -9.90
C SER A 85 10.04 -13.51 -11.35
N ASP A 86 11.03 -13.87 -12.18
CA ASP A 86 10.79 -14.28 -13.58
C ASP A 86 9.77 -15.43 -13.72
N TRP A 87 9.52 -16.18 -12.64
CA TRP A 87 8.50 -17.24 -12.55
C TRP A 87 7.05 -16.75 -12.71
N GLN A 88 6.77 -15.45 -12.57
CA GLN A 88 5.42 -14.90 -12.83
C GLN A 88 5.16 -14.57 -14.30
N LYS A 89 6.17 -14.63 -15.19
CA LYS A 89 6.01 -14.35 -16.62
C LYS A 89 5.39 -15.50 -17.43
N GLU A 90 5.27 -16.70 -16.86
CA GLU A 90 4.80 -17.90 -17.59
C GLU A 90 3.33 -18.29 -17.30
N THR A 91 2.61 -17.55 -16.45
CA THR A 91 1.26 -17.97 -15.99
C THR A 91 0.13 -16.98 -16.30
N LEU A 92 0.31 -16.12 -17.30
CA LEU A 92 -0.78 -15.29 -17.87
C LEU A 92 -0.96 -15.55 -19.36
#